data_AF-A0A661TI86-F1
#
_entry.id   AF-A0A661TI86-F1
#
_cell.length_a   1.000
_cell.length_b   1.000
_cell.length_c   1.000
_cell.angle_alpha   90.00
_cell.angle_beta   90.00
_cell.angle_gamma   90.00
#
_symmetry.space_group_name_H-M   'P 1'
#
loop_
_entity.id
_entity.type
_entity.pdbx_description
1 polymer ?
#
loop_
_entity_poly.entity_id
_entity_poly.type
_entity_poly.pdbx_seq_one_letter_code
_entity_poly.pdbx_strand_id
1 'polypeptide(L)'
;MKNILPWIALKSVPGIGNLLFKRLFQHFKTPESVLHASPEELLQVEGMTSRLANAIVRHSLPEKAKRDLDLAFKKGYKIITLSDTAYPP
;
A
#
# COMPACT_ATOMS: atom_id res chain seq x y z
N MET A 1 5.62 9.02 13.68
CA MET A 1 4.72 8.97 12.50
C MET A 1 5.01 7.67 11.76
N LYS A 2 4.02 6.79 11.59
CA LYS A 2 4.21 5.56 10.81
C LYS A 2 4.59 5.94 9.37
N ASN A 3 5.53 5.22 8.76
CA ASN A 3 5.98 5.48 7.41
C ASN A 3 4.79 5.37 6.44
N ILE A 4 4.41 6.47 5.79
CA ILE A 4 3.26 6.51 4.86
C ILE A 4 3.63 5.98 3.48
N LEU A 5 4.93 5.98 3.14
CA LEU A 5 5.42 5.59 1.81
C LEU A 5 4.94 4.17 1.40
N PRO A 6 4.95 3.16 2.28
CA PRO A 6 4.47 1.81 1.95
C PRO A 6 2.97 1.76 1.62
N TRP A 7 2.16 2.60 2.28
CA TRP A 7 0.74 2.74 1.97
C TRP A 7 0.53 3.27 0.56
N ILE A 8 1.26 4.33 0.19
CA ILE A 8 1.19 4.94 -1.13
C ILE A 8 1.77 4.01 -2.20
N ALA A 9 2.86 3.32 -1.89
CA ALA A 9 3.50 2.36 -2.79
C ALA A 9 2.53 1.23 -3.13
N LEU A 10 1.96 0.56 -2.12
CA LEU A 10 0.99 -0.50 -2.35
C LEU A 10 -0.26 0.00 -3.07
N LYS A 11 -0.75 1.19 -2.73
CA LYS A 11 -1.96 1.76 -3.35
C LYS A 11 -1.76 2.21 -4.80
N SER A 12 -0.52 2.49 -5.19
CA SER A 12 -0.17 2.89 -6.56
C SER A 12 0.09 1.71 -7.50
N VAL A 13 0.09 0.47 -7.00
CA VAL A 13 0.20 -0.72 -7.84
C VAL A 13 -1.06 -0.84 -8.73
N PRO A 14 -0.92 -0.88 -10.07
CA PRO A 14 -2.06 -1.04 -10.96
C PRO A 14 -2.83 -2.32 -10.69
N GLY A 15 -4.16 -2.21 -10.56
CA GLY A 15 -5.04 -3.34 -10.25
C GLY A 15 -5.27 -3.59 -8.76
N ILE A 16 -4.57 -2.89 -7.86
CA ILE A 16 -4.84 -2.94 -6.41
C ILE A 16 -5.95 -1.94 -6.03
N GLY A 17 -7.19 -2.41 -6.14
CA GLY A 17 -8.38 -1.69 -5.67
C GLY A 17 -8.52 -1.67 -4.13
N ASN A 18 -9.54 -0.98 -3.62
CA ASN A 18 -9.80 -0.89 -2.17
C ASN A 18 -10.05 -2.25 -1.52
N LEU A 19 -10.81 -3.13 -2.19
CA LEU A 19 -11.11 -4.47 -1.68
C LEU A 19 -9.84 -5.30 -1.51
N LEU A 20 -9.02 -5.37 -2.56
CA LEU A 20 -7.79 -6.17 -2.54
C LEU A 20 -6.78 -5.60 -1.55
N PHE A 21 -6.64 -4.27 -1.50
CA PHE A 21 -5.83 -3.59 -0.49
C PHE A 21 -6.25 -3.98 0.93
N LYS A 22 -7.56 -3.99 1.22
CA LYS A 22 -8.09 -4.37 2.54
C LYS A 22 -7.78 -5.83 2.87
N ARG A 23 -7.95 -6.75 1.92
CA ARG A 23 -7.64 -8.19 2.10
C ARG A 23 -6.14 -8.42 2.36
N LEU A 24 -5.28 -7.79 1.57
CA LEU A 24 -3.83 -7.82 1.76
C LEU A 24 -3.47 -7.27 3.14
N PHE A 25 -4.06 -6.15 3.53
CA PHE A 25 -3.83 -5.56 4.86
C PHE A 25 -4.34 -6.45 6.00
N GLN A 26 -5.48 -7.13 5.84
CA GLN A 26 -6.00 -8.08 6.83
C GLN A 26 -5.09 -9.30 7.00
N HIS A 27 -4.51 -9.80 5.90
CA HIS A 27 -3.60 -10.94 5.90
C HIS A 27 -2.22 -10.57 6.48
N PHE A 28 -1.56 -9.57 5.90
CA PHE A 28 -0.17 -9.20 6.19
C PHE A 28 0.00 -8.14 7.29
N LYS A 29 -1.10 -7.54 7.78
CA LYS A 29 -1.17 -6.51 8.85
C LYS A 29 -0.53 -5.16 8.53
N THR A 30 0.46 -5.09 7.64
CA THR A 30 1.12 -3.84 7.25
C THR A 30 1.38 -3.81 5.75
N PRO A 31 1.33 -2.64 5.08
CA PRO A 31 1.71 -2.53 3.67
C PRO A 31 3.18 -2.90 3.42
N GLU A 32 4.06 -2.64 4.38
CA GLU A 32 5.46 -3.06 4.34
C GLU A 32 5.58 -4.58 4.19
N SER A 33 4.85 -5.34 5.01
CA SER A 33 4.82 -6.80 4.91
C SER A 33 4.30 -7.27 3.56
N VAL A 34 3.31 -6.58 2.96
CA VAL A 34 2.81 -6.92 1.62
C VAL A 34 3.87 -6.70 0.54
N LEU A 35 4.62 -5.59 0.62
CA LEU A 35 5.63 -5.24 -0.39
C LEU A 35 6.88 -6.14 -0.31
N HIS A 36 7.14 -6.77 0.85
CA HIS A 36 8.25 -7.72 1.02
C HIS A 36 7.83 -9.19 0.89
N ALA A 37 6.52 -9.47 0.77
CA ALA A 37 6.01 -10.83 0.64
C ALA A 37 6.41 -11.48 -0.69
N SER A 38 6.60 -12.79 -0.66
CA SER A 38 6.88 -13.56 -1.88
C SER A 38 5.63 -13.64 -2.77
N PRO A 39 5.79 -13.89 -4.09
CA PRO A 39 4.65 -14.12 -4.97
C PRO A 39 3.74 -15.25 -4.47
N GLU A 40 4.30 -16.31 -3.89
CA GLU A 40 3.57 -17.47 -3.34
C GLU A 40 2.72 -17.11 -2.13
N GLU A 41 3.25 -16.27 -1.24
CA GLU A 41 2.52 -15.74 -0.08
C GLU A 41 1.38 -14.81 -0.52
N LEU A 42 1.66 -13.93 -1.48
CA LEU A 42 0.66 -13.02 -2.06
C LEU A 42 -0.50 -13.78 -2.70
N LEU A 43 -0.22 -14.91 -3.35
CA LEU A 43 -1.24 -15.76 -3.96
C LEU A 43 -2.19 -16.43 -2.95
N GLN A 44 -1.84 -16.47 -1.65
CA GLN A 44 -2.75 -16.97 -0.61
C GLN A 44 -3.91 -16.02 -0.31
N VAL A 45 -3.86 -14.77 -0.80
CA VAL A 45 -4.90 -13.78 -0.57
C VAL A 45 -5.99 -13.90 -1.63
N GLU A 46 -7.24 -14.02 -1.19
CA GLU A 46 -8.39 -14.17 -2.08
C GLU A 46 -8.51 -13.01 -3.10
N GLY A 47 -8.55 -13.36 -4.39
CA GLY A 47 -8.60 -12.42 -5.51
C GLY A 47 -7.22 -11.99 -6.03
N MET A 48 -6.14 -12.45 -5.42
CA MET A 48 -4.80 -12.30 -5.99
C MET A 48 -4.60 -13.22 -7.20
N THR A 49 -3.81 -12.75 -8.15
CA THR A 49 -3.41 -13.50 -9.34
C THR A 49 -1.90 -13.37 -9.50
N SER A 50 -1.27 -14.29 -10.23
CA SER A 50 0.18 -14.24 -10.45
C SER A 50 0.60 -12.94 -11.13
N ARG A 51 -0.28 -12.35 -11.95
CA ARG A 51 -0.06 -11.02 -12.55
C ARG A 51 0.00 -9.92 -11.49
N LEU A 52 -0.92 -9.91 -10.53
CA LEU A 52 -0.96 -8.92 -9.45
C LEU A 52 0.18 -9.11 -8.46
N ALA A 53 0.51 -10.36 -8.11
CA ALA A 53 1.64 -10.67 -7.23
C ALA A 53 2.97 -10.15 -7.84
N ASN A 54 3.20 -10.43 -9.12
CA ASN A 54 4.35 -9.89 -9.84
C ASN A 54 4.33 -8.36 -9.96
N ALA A 55 3.14 -7.76 -10.12
CA ALA A 55 3.01 -6.31 -10.13
C ALA A 55 3.45 -5.71 -8.79
N ILE A 56 3.03 -6.29 -7.65
CA ILE A 56 3.45 -5.83 -6.32
C ILE A 56 4.97 -5.95 -6.16
N VAL A 57 5.54 -7.12 -6.45
CA VAL A 57 6.98 -7.41 -6.24
C VAL A 57 7.88 -6.51 -7.10
N ARG A 58 7.44 -6.17 -8.32
CA ARG A 58 8.21 -5.31 -9.24
C ARG A 58 7.93 -3.82 -9.06
N HIS A 59 6.94 -3.44 -8.26
CA HIS A 59 6.50 -2.06 -8.18
C HIS A 59 7.37 -1.24 -7.24
N SER A 60 8.01 -0.22 -7.79
CA SER A 60 8.66 0.84 -7.02
C SER A 60 7.70 2.02 -6.85
N LEU A 61 7.72 2.65 -5.67
CA LEU A 61 6.99 3.88 -5.44
C LEU A 61 7.36 4.94 -6.50
N PRO A 62 6.39 5.46 -7.28
CA PRO A 62 6.69 6.46 -8.30
C PRO A 62 7.27 7.74 -7.70
N GLU A 63 8.30 8.32 -8.34
CA GLU A 63 8.91 9.59 -7.90
C GLU A 63 7.89 10.75 -7.85
N LYS A 64 6.86 10.71 -8.70
CA LYS A 64 5.74 11.65 -8.61
C LYS A 64 5.00 11.53 -7.28
N ALA A 65 4.72 10.32 -6.81
CA ALA A 65 4.02 10.08 -5.55
C ALA A 65 4.83 10.57 -4.34
N LYS A 66 6.16 10.42 -4.37
CA LYS A 66 7.05 11.02 -3.36
C LYS A 66 6.95 12.55 -3.35
N ARG A 67 7.03 13.19 -4.51
CA ARG A 67 6.90 14.65 -4.64
C ARG A 67 5.55 15.18 -4.17
N ASP A 68 4.46 14.49 -4.53
CA ASP A 68 3.11 14.86 -4.09
C ASP A 68 2.97 14.75 -2.57
N LEU A 69 3.58 13.73 -1.97
CA LEU A 69 3.62 13.55 -0.52
C LEU A 69 4.42 14.66 0.17
N ASP A 70 5.62 14.98 -0.34
CA ASP A 70 6.44 16.06 0.18
C ASP A 70 5.72 17.41 0.11
N LEU A 71 5.00 17.65 -0.99
CA LEU A 71 4.18 18.85 -1.16
C LEU A 71 3.03 18.89 -0.16
N ALA A 72 2.38 17.75 0.08
CA ALA A 72 1.29 17.66 1.05
C ALA A 72 1.78 18.03 2.46
N PHE A 73 2.91 17.47 2.88
CA PHE A 73 3.51 17.79 4.17
C PHE A 73 3.99 19.23 4.27
N LYS A 74 4.62 19.79 3.22
CA LYS A 74 5.02 21.20 3.18
C LYS A 74 3.84 22.16 3.32
N LYS A 75 2.66 21.79 2.82
CA LYS A 75 1.43 22.57 2.94
C LYS A 75 0.68 22.35 4.26
N GLY A 76 1.22 21.53 5.17
CA GLY A 76 0.60 21.25 6.47
C GLY A 76 -0.57 20.26 6.40
N TYR A 77 -0.77 19.56 5.28
CA TYR A 77 -1.79 18.52 5.21
C TYR A 77 -1.36 17.29 5.99
N LYS A 78 -2.29 16.71 6.75
CA LYS A 78 -2.11 15.44 7.45
C LYS A 78 -2.72 14.31 6.62
N ILE A 79 -1.92 13.31 6.29
CA ILE A 79 -2.38 12.07 5.68
C ILE A 79 -2.50 11.03 6.79
N ILE A 80 -3.70 10.48 6.95
CA ILE A 80 -4.00 9.42 7.93
C ILE A 80 -4.26 8.11 7.19
N THR A 81 -3.96 6.99 7.85
CA THR A 81 -4.13 5.64 7.28
C THR A 81 -5.21 4.86 8.04
N LEU A 82 -5.60 3.70 7.51
CA LEU A 82 -6.52 2.78 8.21
C LEU A 82 -5.98 2.30 9.57
N SER A 83 -4.69 2.49 9.85
CA SER A 83 -4.06 2.15 11.13
C SER A 83 -3.86 3.36 12.05
N ASP A 84 -4.36 4.53 11.66
CA ASP A 84 -4.31 5.76 12.44
C ASP A 84 -5.55 5.84 13.33
N THR A 85 -5.36 6.18 14.60
CA THR A 85 -6.46 6.33 15.56
C THR A 85 -7.40 7.50 15.22
N ALA A 86 -6.93 8.45 14.41
CA ALA A 86 -7.74 9.56 13.91
C ALA A 86 -8.57 9.18 12.66
N TYR A 87 -8.44 7.94 12.14
CA TYR A 87 -9.27 7.47 11.02
C TYR A 87 -10.69 7.14 11.53
N PRO A 88 -11.75 7.76 11.00
CA PRO A 88 -13.12 7.53 11.45
C PRO A 88 -13.57 6.07 11.29
N PRO A 89 -14.40 5.54 12.22
CA PRO A 89 -14.94 4.19 12.15
C PRO A 89 -15.85 3.96 10.94
#